data_AF-A0A3B8WQ92-F1
#
_entry.id   AF-A0A3B8WQ92-F1
#
_cell.length_a   1.000
_cell.length_b   1.000
_cell.length_c   1.000
_cell.angle_alpha   90.00
_cell.angle_beta   90.00
_cell.angle_gamma   90.00
#
_symmetry.space_group_name_H-M   'P 1'
#
loop_
_entity.id
_entity.type
_entity.pdbx_description
1 polymer ?
#
loop_
_entity_poly.entity_id
_entity_poly.type
_entity_poly.pdbx_seq_one_letter_code
_entity_poly.pdbx_strand_id
1 'polypeptide(L)' 'EIPACRKILDDVPLNNPELYNMERWLSSKYDEDVYKKLTEDTMFFKLTWKKDFKKSSFGSETFYGHLLKI' A
#
# COMPACT_ATOMS: atom_id res chain seq x y z
N GLU A 1 -20.44 25.56 7.61
CA GLU A 1 -19.03 25.14 7.46
C GLU A 1 -18.13 26.37 7.56
N ILE A 2 -16.94 26.28 8.18
CA ILE A 2 -16.02 27.42 8.32
C ILE A 2 -15.11 27.45 7.08
N PRO A 3 -15.19 28.46 6.19
CA PRO A 3 -14.48 28.47 4.91
C PRO A 3 -12.95 28.41 5.04
N ALA A 4 -12.41 28.99 6.11
CA ALA A 4 -10.98 29.01 6.39
C ALA A 4 -10.38 27.61 6.60
N CYS A 5 -11.14 26.68 7.21
CA CYS A 5 -10.67 25.32 7.45
C CYS A 5 -10.56 24.50 6.16
N ARG A 6 -11.43 24.74 5.18
CA ARG A 6 -11.45 23.96 3.93
C ARG A 6 -10.20 24.22 3.09
N LYS A 7 -9.80 25.49 2.98
CA LYS A 7 -8.58 25.87 2.25
C LYS A 7 -7.32 25.24 2.82
N ILE A 8 -7.21 25.16 4.15
CA ILE A 8 -6.07 24.53 4.83
C ILE A 8 -5.99 23.03 4.51
N LEU A 9 -7.14 22.34 4.40
CA LEU A 9 -7.17 20.91 4.06
C LEU A 9 -6.83 20.68 2.59
N ASP A 10 -7.35 21.51 1.69
CA ASP A 10 -7.11 21.40 0.25
C ASP A 10 -5.65 21.72 -0.13
N ASP A 11 -4.98 22.58 0.64
CA ASP A 11 -3.58 22.96 0.43
C ASP A 11 -2.57 21.90 0.94
N VAL A 12 -3.01 20.82 1.60
CA VAL A 12 -2.11 19.73 2.01
C VAL A 12 -1.79 18.87 0.78
N PRO A 13 -0.52 18.86 0.31
CA PRO A 13 -0.16 18.05 -0.84
C PRO A 13 -0.24 16.56 -0.50
N LEU A 14 -0.69 15.77 -1.47
CA LEU A 14 -0.58 14.31 -1.43
C LEU A 14 0.90 13.93 -1.52
N ASN A 15 1.51 13.60 -0.38
CA ASN A 15 2.93 13.26 -0.27
C ASN A 15 3.21 11.75 -0.39
N ASN A 16 2.17 10.94 -0.55
CA ASN A 16 2.25 9.48 -0.56
C ASN A 16 1.17 8.90 -1.48
N PRO A 17 1.43 8.81 -2.81
CA PRO A 17 0.43 8.42 -3.80
C PRO A 17 -0.02 6.95 -3.67
N GLU A 18 0.85 6.06 -3.20
CA GLU A 18 0.59 4.62 -3.14
C GLU A 18 0.17 4.13 -1.74
N LEU A 19 -0.08 5.05 -0.81
CA LEU A 19 -0.36 4.77 0.62
C LEU A 19 -1.35 3.62 0.86
N TYR A 20 -2.39 3.52 0.03
CA TYR A 20 -3.46 2.51 0.12
C TYR A 20 -3.36 1.38 -0.91
N ASN A 21 -2.47 1.48 -1.89
CA ASN A 21 -2.45 0.57 -3.03
C ASN A 21 -1.77 -0.76 -2.70
N MET A 22 -0.75 -0.76 -1.83
CA MET A 22 -0.04 -1.98 -1.41
C MET A 22 -0.99 -3.03 -0.80
N GLU A 23 -1.99 -2.60 -0.03
CA GLU A 23 -2.98 -3.51 0.59
C GLU A 23 -3.70 -4.39 -0.46
N ARG A 24 -3.94 -3.85 -1.66
CA ARG A 24 -4.62 -4.56 -2.75
C ARG A 24 -3.77 -5.71 -3.31
N TRP A 25 -2.45 -5.57 -3.22
CA TRP A 25 -1.49 -6.52 -3.77
C TRP A 25 -1.09 -7.62 -2.78
N LEU A 26 -1.28 -7.41 -1.47
CA LEU A 26 -0.83 -8.34 -0.42
C LEU A 26 -1.26 -9.81 -0.62
N SER A 27 -2.46 -10.06 -1.14
CA SER A 27 -2.95 -11.42 -1.42
C SER A 27 -2.64 -11.94 -2.84
N SER A 28 -2.10 -11.08 -3.71
CA SER A 28 -1.71 -11.42 -5.08
C SER A 28 -0.32 -12.04 -5.10
N LYS A 29 -0.01 -12.76 -6.19
CA LYS A 29 1.33 -13.28 -6.46
C LYS A 29 2.35 -12.13 -6.43
N TYR A 30 3.49 -12.36 -5.78
CA TYR A 30 4.59 -11.39 -5.74
C TYR A 30 5.12 -11.10 -7.14
N ASP A 31 5.31 -9.82 -7.42
CA ASP A 31 5.87 -9.29 -8.66
C ASP A 31 6.85 -8.16 -8.29
N GLU A 32 8.11 -8.32 -8.66
CA GLU A 32 9.19 -7.41 -8.27
C GLU A 32 9.03 -6.03 -8.92
N ASP A 33 8.52 -5.95 -10.16
CA ASP A 33 8.36 -4.69 -10.87
C ASP A 33 7.21 -3.88 -10.27
N VAL A 34 6.12 -4.56 -9.90
CA VAL A 34 5.02 -3.94 -9.15
C VAL A 34 5.51 -3.48 -7.78
N TYR A 35 6.32 -4.27 -7.07
CA TYR A 35 6.88 -3.87 -5.78
C TYR A 35 7.74 -2.61 -5.90
N LYS A 36 8.68 -2.59 -6.85
CA LYS A 36 9.55 -1.43 -7.11
C LYS A 36 8.74 -0.18 -7.38
N LYS A 37 7.74 -0.27 -8.26
CA LYS A 37 6.86 0.86 -8.59
C LYS A 37 6.08 1.38 -7.38
N LEU A 38 5.58 0.48 -6.53
CA LEU A 38 4.87 0.87 -5.31
C LEU A 38 5.80 1.60 -4.34
N THR A 39 7.06 1.18 -4.24
CA THR A 39 8.04 1.75 -3.30
C THR A 39 8.84 2.94 -3.84
N GLU A 40 8.69 3.29 -5.12
CA GLU A 40 9.49 4.33 -5.81
C GLU A 40 9.32 5.71 -5.14
N ASP A 41 8.07 6.15 -5.00
CA ASP A 41 7.72 7.46 -4.42
C ASP A 41 6.94 7.32 -3.10
N THR A 42 6.98 6.15 -2.46
CA THR A 42 6.21 5.86 -1.24
C THR A 42 7.03 5.09 -0.22
N MET A 43 7.35 5.77 0.89
CA MET A 43 8.18 5.21 1.96
C MET A 43 7.40 4.33 2.95
N PHE A 44 6.11 4.59 3.16
CA PHE A 44 5.28 3.81 4.09
C PHE A 44 3.89 3.56 3.51
N PHE A 45 3.34 2.38 3.82
CA PHE A 45 2.02 1.99 3.37
C PHE A 45 1.08 1.83 4.56
N LYS A 46 -0.19 2.18 4.36
CA LYS A 46 -1.23 1.90 5.33
C LYS A 46 -1.75 0.49 5.09
N LEU A 47 -1.55 -0.38 6.08
CA LEU A 47 -2.09 -1.73 6.10
C LEU A 47 -3.20 -1.87 7.15
N THR A 48 -3.90 -3.01 7.14
CA THR A 48 -4.99 -3.30 8.07
C THR A 48 -4.86 -4.70 8.67
N TRP A 49 -5.29 -4.85 9.92
CA TRP A 49 -5.44 -6.13 10.61
C TRP A 49 -6.82 -6.76 10.39
N LYS A 50 -7.76 -6.03 9.78
CA LYS A 50 -9.16 -6.46 9.60
C LYS A 50 -9.35 -7.52 8.50
N LYS A 51 -8.28 -7.87 7.79
CA LYS A 51 -8.30 -8.78 6.65
C LYS A 51 -7.15 -9.76 6.76
N ASP A 52 -7.44 -11.02 6.49
CA ASP A 52 -6.42 -12.05 6.38
C ASP A 52 -5.74 -12.01 5.01
N PHE A 53 -4.41 -12.08 5.02
CA PHE A 53 -3.58 -12.17 3.82
C PHE A 53 -2.93 -13.55 3.76
N LYS A 54 -3.01 -14.20 2.60
CA LYS A 54 -2.40 -15.51 2.38
C LYS A 54 -0.91 -15.31 2.10
N LYS A 55 -0.05 -16.18 2.64
CA LYS A 55 1.41 -16.18 2.37
C LYS A 55 1.78 -16.83 1.03
N SER A 56 0.88 -17.66 0.50
CA SER A 56 1.03 -18.35 -0.78
C SER A 56 -0.34 -18.48 -1.45
N SER A 57 -0.33 -18.44 -2.78
CA SER A 57 -1.51 -18.62 -3.63
C SER A 57 -1.14 -19.48 -4.83
N PHE A 58 -1.83 -20.61 -5.03
CA PHE A 58 -1.59 -21.55 -6.14
C PHE A 58 -0.11 -21.97 -6.30
N GLY A 59 0.59 -22.23 -5.19
CA GLY A 59 2.01 -22.62 -5.20
C GLY A 59 3.00 -21.50 -5.47
N SER A 60 2.53 -20.27 -5.69
CA SER A 60 3.38 -19.08 -5.79
C SER A 60 3.38 -18.29 -4.47
N GLU A 61 4.49 -17.60 -4.19
CA GLU A 61 4.57 -16.64 -3.09
C GLU A 61 3.70 -15.41 -3.37
N THR A 62 3.02 -14.89 -2.34
CA THR A 62 2.27 -13.63 -2.42
C THR A 62 3.12 -12.46 -1.97
N PHE A 63 2.68 -11.23 -2.24
CA PHE A 63 3.30 -10.03 -1.68
C PHE A 63 3.40 -10.08 -0.15
N TYR A 64 2.34 -10.52 0.53
CA TYR A 64 2.37 -10.68 1.98
C TYR A 64 3.37 -11.74 2.44
N GLY A 65 3.45 -12.87 1.72
CA GLY A 65 4.45 -13.91 2.00
C GLY A 65 5.89 -13.41 1.85
N HIS A 66 6.13 -12.61 0.80
CA HIS A 66 7.43 -12.00 0.53
C HIS A 66 7.84 -11.00 1.63
N LEU A 67 6.95 -10.08 1.99
CA LEU A 67 7.21 -9.05 3.01
C LEU A 67 7.54 -9.63 4.39
N LEU A 68 7.02 -10.80 4.74
CA LEU A 68 7.31 -11.45 6.03
C LEU A 68 8.73 -12.05 6.10
N LYS A 69 9.45 -12.10 4.97
CA LYS A 69 10.81 -12.66 4.88
C LYS A 69 11.91 -11.59 4.82
N ILE A 70 11.53 -10.34 4.60
CA ILE A 70 12.41 -9.16 4.63
C ILE A 70 12.68 -8.79 6.09
#